data_AF-A0AA96UJ42-F1
#
_entry.id   AF-A0AA96UJ42-F1
#
_cell.length_a   1.000
_cell.length_b   1.000
_cell.length_c   1.000
_cell.angle_alpha   90.00
_cell.angle_beta   90.00
_cell.angle_gamma   90.00
#
_symmetry.space_group_name_H-M   'P 1'
#
loop_
_entity.id
_entity.type
_entity.pdbx_description
1 polymer ?
#
loop_
_entity_poly.entity_id
_entity_poly.type
_entity_poly.pdbx_seq_one_letter_code
_entity_poly.pdbx_strand_id
1 'polypeptide(L)'
;MRFDIVPKPPAVAARPRDERGYPVPAITPWEEGKPQFALTDHERSAACARERLCSVCNTRMPRGTVWRVVGGTEAAAIGEALAAGRPYRNMAPTLEGPGHRACMLYASMVCPYLARSNARRRVSAAPGEEADGLTAHVLRGAARGELGAVVGFAEYEYAITPDRVLFRFLDPVEWLPHDNADQQLPNLEAELARIVE
;
A
#
# COMPACT_ATOMS: atom_id res chain seq x y z
N MET A 1 -10.51 1.61 -15.62
CA MET A 1 -9.54 1.76 -14.51
C MET A 1 -8.30 2.39 -15.11
N ARG A 2 -7.62 3.32 -14.42
CA ARG A 2 -6.55 4.15 -14.98
C ARG A 2 -5.20 3.44 -15.20
N PHE A 3 -5.12 2.14 -14.99
CA PHE A 3 -3.84 1.43 -15.03
C PHE A 3 -3.21 1.46 -16.43
N ASP A 4 -3.99 1.66 -17.48
CA ASP A 4 -3.55 1.78 -18.86
C ASP A 4 -2.80 3.10 -19.13
N ILE A 5 -3.27 4.20 -18.54
CA ILE A 5 -2.71 5.55 -18.73
C ILE A 5 -1.62 5.95 -17.72
N VAL A 6 -1.56 5.30 -16.55
CA VAL A 6 -0.51 5.56 -15.55
C VAL A 6 0.78 4.81 -15.95
N PRO A 7 1.95 5.48 -16.01
CA PRO A 7 3.23 4.83 -16.26
C PRO A 7 3.50 3.72 -15.24
N LYS A 8 3.85 2.52 -15.72
CA LYS A 8 4.08 1.36 -14.83
C LYS A 8 5.56 1.29 -14.48
N PRO A 9 5.92 1.17 -13.19
CA PRO A 9 7.26 0.75 -12.83
C PRO A 9 7.62 -0.57 -13.52
N PRO A 10 8.85 -0.76 -14.04
CA PRO A 10 9.22 -1.97 -14.79
C PRO A 10 8.90 -3.27 -14.05
N ALA A 11 9.21 -3.34 -12.76
CA ALA A 11 8.93 -4.50 -11.92
C ALA A 11 7.42 -4.76 -11.74
N VAL A 12 6.59 -3.71 -11.77
CA VAL A 12 5.12 -3.85 -11.75
C VAL A 12 4.60 -4.30 -13.12
N ALA A 13 5.15 -3.76 -14.22
CA ALA A 13 4.76 -4.13 -15.58
C ALA A 13 4.99 -5.62 -15.90
N ALA A 14 6.00 -6.22 -15.26
CA ALA A 14 6.37 -7.63 -15.36
C ALA A 14 5.49 -8.58 -14.52
N ARG A 15 4.58 -8.05 -13.68
CA ARG A 15 3.68 -8.89 -12.87
C ARG A 15 2.65 -9.61 -13.76
N PRO A 16 2.17 -10.79 -13.32
CA PRO A 16 0.99 -11.41 -13.90
C PRO A 16 -0.19 -10.44 -13.92
N ARG A 17 -1.05 -10.57 -14.92
CA ARG A 17 -2.17 -9.67 -15.16
C ARG A 17 -3.49 -10.41 -15.01
N ASP A 18 -4.51 -9.71 -14.55
CA ASP A 18 -5.87 -10.22 -14.61
C ASP A 18 -6.43 -10.17 -16.05
N GLU A 19 -7.66 -10.65 -16.23
CA GLU A 19 -8.35 -10.66 -17.54
C GLU A 19 -8.52 -9.27 -18.17
N ARG A 20 -8.43 -8.20 -17.37
CA ARG A 20 -8.52 -6.80 -17.84
C ARG A 20 -7.15 -6.26 -18.27
N GLY A 21 -6.07 -6.99 -18.02
CA GLY A 21 -4.69 -6.55 -18.24
C GLY A 21 -4.10 -5.77 -17.06
N TYR A 22 -4.77 -5.75 -15.90
CA TYR A 22 -4.29 -5.06 -14.70
C TYR A 22 -3.20 -5.88 -14.00
N PRO A 23 -2.00 -5.32 -13.76
CA PRO A 23 -0.94 -6.00 -13.01
C PRO A 23 -1.41 -6.34 -11.59
N VAL A 24 -1.31 -7.62 -11.24
CA VAL A 24 -1.77 -8.13 -9.94
C VAL A 24 -0.66 -7.95 -8.89
N PRO A 25 -0.94 -7.25 -7.76
CA PRO A 25 0.00 -7.08 -6.66
C PRO A 25 0.55 -8.42 -6.18
N ALA A 26 1.79 -8.40 -5.68
CA ALA A 26 2.50 -9.59 -5.24
C ALA A 26 1.74 -10.36 -4.16
N ILE A 27 1.14 -9.65 -3.20
CA ILE A 27 0.43 -10.21 -2.04
C ILE A 27 -1.01 -10.68 -2.36
N THR A 28 -1.49 -10.55 -3.60
CA THR A 28 -2.84 -11.00 -3.96
C THR A 28 -2.82 -12.51 -4.25
N PRO A 29 -3.62 -13.33 -3.54
CA PRO A 29 -3.72 -14.75 -3.81
C PRO A 29 -4.49 -15.01 -5.11
N TRP A 30 -4.27 -16.20 -5.67
CA TRP A 30 -4.93 -16.67 -6.89
C TRP A 30 -5.71 -17.94 -6.59
N GLU A 31 -6.96 -18.01 -7.03
CA GLU A 31 -7.81 -19.19 -6.93
C GLU A 31 -8.37 -19.48 -8.31
N GLU A 32 -8.22 -20.74 -8.77
CA GLU A 32 -8.70 -21.18 -10.09
C GLU A 32 -8.26 -20.27 -11.26
N GLY A 33 -7.02 -19.75 -11.18
CA GLY A 33 -6.46 -18.86 -12.19
C GLY A 33 -6.98 -17.41 -12.14
N LYS A 34 -7.75 -17.03 -11.12
CA LYS A 34 -8.28 -15.68 -10.92
C LYS A 34 -7.71 -15.01 -9.66
N PRO A 35 -7.30 -13.74 -9.74
CA PRO A 35 -6.77 -13.02 -8.59
C PRO A 35 -7.88 -12.59 -7.62
N GLN A 36 -7.66 -12.84 -6.33
CA GLN A 36 -8.60 -12.52 -5.26
C GLN A 36 -8.22 -11.19 -4.59
N PHE A 37 -8.55 -10.06 -5.23
CA PHE A 37 -8.17 -8.71 -4.76
C PHE A 37 -8.74 -8.31 -3.39
N ALA A 38 -9.76 -9.02 -2.90
CA ALA A 38 -10.32 -8.81 -1.57
C ALA A 38 -9.54 -9.53 -0.47
N LEU A 39 -8.62 -10.43 -0.84
CA LEU A 39 -7.82 -11.24 0.06
C LEU A 39 -6.35 -10.79 0.03
N THR A 40 -5.64 -11.12 1.11
CA THR A 40 -4.19 -10.94 1.21
C THR A 40 -3.57 -12.30 1.52
N ASP A 41 -2.57 -12.69 0.74
CA ASP A 41 -1.82 -13.92 0.97
C ASP A 41 -0.83 -13.71 2.13
N HIS A 42 -1.07 -14.42 3.23
CA HIS A 42 -0.30 -14.24 4.46
C HIS A 42 1.15 -14.71 4.33
N GLU A 43 1.42 -15.78 3.58
CA GLU A 43 2.79 -16.27 3.36
C GLU A 43 3.58 -15.27 2.52
N ARG A 44 2.97 -14.72 1.47
CA ARG A 44 3.61 -13.66 0.66
C ARG A 44 3.82 -12.39 1.47
N SER A 45 2.89 -12.06 2.35
CA SER A 45 3.04 -10.92 3.26
C SER A 45 4.15 -11.17 4.28
N ALA A 46 4.31 -12.40 4.76
CA ALA A 46 5.38 -12.81 5.65
C ALA A 46 6.74 -12.77 4.93
N ALA A 47 6.78 -13.05 3.62
CA ALA A 47 7.98 -12.85 2.80
C ALA A 47 8.30 -11.35 2.64
N CYS A 48 7.30 -10.50 2.42
CA CYS A 48 7.50 -9.04 2.42
C CYS A 48 8.14 -8.55 3.72
N ALA A 49 7.66 -9.08 4.86
CA ALA A 49 8.19 -8.77 6.18
C ALA A 49 9.64 -9.25 6.37
N ARG A 50 9.89 -10.55 6.20
CA ARG A 50 11.17 -11.21 6.51
C ARG A 50 12.28 -10.88 5.51
N GLU A 51 11.93 -10.79 4.23
CA GLU A 51 12.90 -10.69 3.13
C GLU A 51 12.98 -9.28 2.54
N ARG A 52 12.20 -8.34 3.08
CA ARG A 52 12.11 -6.96 2.59
C ARG A 52 11.67 -6.91 1.12
N LEU A 53 10.69 -7.74 0.76
CA LEU A 53 10.09 -7.73 -0.58
C LEU A 53 9.00 -6.67 -0.66
N CYS A 54 8.86 -6.04 -1.82
CA CYS A 54 7.76 -5.13 -2.07
C CYS A 54 6.43 -5.87 -2.24
N SER A 55 5.41 -5.45 -1.49
CA SER A 55 4.05 -6.00 -1.52
C SER A 55 3.34 -5.88 -2.87
N VAL A 56 3.84 -5.04 -3.78
CA VAL A 56 3.27 -4.84 -5.12
C VAL A 56 4.02 -5.65 -6.17
N CYS A 57 5.34 -5.54 -6.25
CA CYS A 57 6.12 -6.12 -7.36
C CYS A 57 6.88 -7.42 -7.02
N ASN A 58 6.92 -7.83 -5.74
CA ASN A 58 7.64 -9.00 -5.24
C ASN A 58 9.17 -8.95 -5.44
N THR A 59 9.74 -7.78 -5.73
CA THR A 59 11.20 -7.63 -5.81
C THR A 59 11.75 -7.09 -4.50
N ARG A 60 13.01 -7.42 -4.20
CA ARG A 60 13.69 -7.00 -2.99
C ARG A 60 13.85 -5.48 -2.96
N MET A 61 13.47 -4.86 -1.85
CA MET A 61 13.75 -3.45 -1.61
C MET A 61 15.18 -3.28 -1.12
N PRO A 62 15.92 -2.27 -1.61
CA PRO A 62 17.20 -1.87 -1.02
C PRO A 62 17.08 -1.60 0.48
N ARG A 63 18.22 -1.61 1.19
CA ARG A 63 18.27 -1.10 2.56
C ARG A 63 17.93 0.39 2.55
N GLY A 64 17.33 0.89 3.63
CA GLY A 64 16.86 2.26 3.75
C GLY A 64 15.35 2.37 3.62
N THR A 65 14.87 3.53 3.16
CA THR A 65 13.45 3.89 3.19
C THR A 65 12.54 2.83 2.56
N VAL A 66 11.38 2.62 3.17
CA VAL A 66 10.26 1.86 2.60
C VAL A 66 9.04 2.76 2.49
N TRP A 67 8.15 2.49 1.53
CA TRP A 67 6.99 3.33 1.30
C TRP A 67 5.69 2.58 1.56
N ARG A 68 4.67 3.35 1.96
CA ARG A 68 3.28 2.92 2.11
C ARG A 68 2.33 4.04 1.67
N VAL A 69 1.14 3.67 1.22
CA VAL A 69 0.05 4.63 0.99
C VAL A 69 -0.81 4.70 2.25
N VAL A 70 -1.12 5.90 2.73
CA VAL A 70 -1.96 6.16 3.90
C VAL A 70 -3.12 7.08 3.55
N GLY A 71 -4.20 7.03 4.33
CA GLY A 71 -5.41 7.83 4.10
C GLY A 71 -5.93 8.49 5.36
N GLY A 72 -6.75 9.52 5.16
CA GLY A 72 -7.57 10.17 6.18
C GLY A 72 -6.76 10.68 7.37
N THR A 73 -7.19 10.30 8.57
CA THR A 73 -6.63 10.75 9.84
C THR A 73 -5.17 10.32 10.03
N GLU A 74 -4.77 9.16 9.48
CA GLU A 74 -3.38 8.71 9.54
C GLU A 74 -2.46 9.61 8.71
N ALA A 75 -2.90 9.99 7.50
CA ALA A 75 -2.16 10.90 6.64
C ALA A 75 -1.96 12.27 7.30
N ALA A 76 -3.01 12.80 7.96
CA ALA A 76 -2.96 14.06 8.70
C ALA A 76 -2.00 13.99 9.89
N ALA A 77 -2.12 12.94 10.72
CA ALA A 77 -1.28 12.77 11.90
C ALA A 77 0.22 12.64 11.57
N ILE A 78 0.56 11.98 10.47
CA ILE A 78 1.94 11.90 9.97
C ILE A 78 2.44 13.28 9.55
N GLY A 79 1.64 14.04 8.79
CA GLY A 79 2.00 15.40 8.35
C GLY A 79 2.23 16.33 9.54
N GLU A 80 1.35 16.31 10.54
CA GLU A 80 1.49 17.09 11.78
C GLU A 80 2.72 16.70 12.60
N ALA A 81 3.05 15.42 12.67
CA ALA A 81 4.25 14.96 13.37
C ALA A 81 5.51 15.47 12.68
N LEU A 82 5.60 15.33 11.35
CA LEU A 82 6.72 15.79 10.55
C LEU A 82 6.91 17.30 10.61
N ALA A 83 5.84 18.09 10.45
CA ALA A 83 5.91 19.54 10.54
C ALA A 83 6.39 20.03 11.90
N ALA A 84 6.08 19.29 12.97
CA ALA A 84 6.52 19.57 14.33
C ALA A 84 7.90 18.96 14.67
N GLY A 85 8.56 18.25 13.75
CA GLY A 85 9.82 17.54 14.02
C GLY A 85 9.69 16.43 15.08
N ARG A 86 8.49 15.85 15.22
CA ARG A 86 8.20 14.80 16.21
C ARG A 86 8.29 13.42 15.56
N PRO A 87 8.75 12.39 16.29
CA PRO A 87 8.67 11.02 15.81
C PRO A 87 7.21 10.62 15.61
N TYR A 88 6.99 9.72 14.66
CA TYR A 88 5.68 9.11 14.43
C TYR A 88 5.83 7.61 14.28
N ARG A 89 4.92 6.88 14.93
CA ARG A 89 4.71 5.45 14.74
C ARG A 89 3.21 5.25 14.55
N ASN A 90 2.82 4.45 13.57
CA ASN A 90 1.40 4.15 13.40
C ASN A 90 0.85 3.49 14.68
N MET A 91 -0.23 4.07 15.21
CA MET A 91 -0.81 3.68 16.50
C MET A 91 -1.31 2.24 16.47
N ALA A 92 -1.96 1.86 15.36
CA ALA A 92 -2.42 0.52 15.10
C ALA A 92 -1.60 -0.14 13.97
N PRO A 93 -1.23 -1.42 14.10
CA PRO A 93 -0.56 -2.14 13.03
C PRO A 93 -1.46 -2.27 11.79
N THR A 94 -0.86 -2.42 10.61
CA THR A 94 -1.56 -2.62 9.33
C THR A 94 -1.25 -4.00 8.75
N LEU A 95 -2.14 -4.51 7.91
CA LEU A 95 -1.91 -5.71 7.09
C LEU A 95 -1.14 -5.38 5.79
N GLU A 96 -0.98 -4.09 5.48
CA GLU A 96 -0.34 -3.64 4.25
C GLU A 96 1.19 -3.63 4.39
N GLY A 97 1.84 -4.55 3.67
CA GLY A 97 3.29 -4.64 3.64
C GLY A 97 3.96 -3.47 2.90
N PRO A 98 5.26 -3.24 3.15
CA PRO A 98 6.04 -2.16 2.56
C PRO A 98 6.23 -2.31 1.04
N GLY A 99 6.59 -1.23 0.36
CA GLY A 99 6.97 -1.28 -1.05
C GLY A 99 7.95 -0.21 -1.47
N HIS A 100 8.45 -0.32 -2.71
CA HIS A 100 9.28 0.72 -3.32
C HIS A 100 8.47 2.00 -3.53
N ARG A 101 9.17 3.15 -3.54
CA ARG A 101 8.57 4.46 -3.82
C ARG A 101 7.74 4.46 -5.10
N ALA A 102 8.32 4.01 -6.22
CA ALA A 102 7.63 3.91 -7.51
C ALA A 102 6.38 3.03 -7.46
N CYS A 103 6.47 1.90 -6.75
CA CYS A 103 5.35 0.95 -6.64
C CYS A 103 4.19 1.53 -5.84
N MET A 104 4.47 2.28 -4.77
CA MET A 104 3.44 2.90 -3.92
C MET A 104 2.82 4.14 -4.56
N LEU A 105 3.62 4.94 -5.29
CA LEU A 105 3.12 6.03 -6.14
C LEU A 105 2.21 5.50 -7.25
N TYR A 106 2.59 4.42 -7.92
CA TYR A 106 1.73 3.76 -8.89
C TYR A 106 0.44 3.23 -8.23
N ALA A 107 0.57 2.49 -7.12
CA ALA A 107 -0.56 1.88 -6.44
C ALA A 107 -1.59 2.90 -5.94
N SER A 108 -1.15 4.08 -5.47
CA SER A 108 -2.07 5.13 -5.02
C SER A 108 -3.00 5.60 -6.13
N MET A 109 -2.53 5.62 -7.39
CA MET A 109 -3.30 6.08 -8.56
C MET A 109 -4.16 5.00 -9.20
N VAL A 110 -3.75 3.72 -9.13
CA VAL A 110 -4.46 2.65 -9.85
C VAL A 110 -5.37 1.80 -8.96
N CYS A 111 -5.12 1.74 -7.66
CA CYS A 111 -5.96 0.99 -6.74
C CYS A 111 -7.33 1.68 -6.60
N PRO A 112 -8.46 0.98 -6.88
CA PRO A 112 -9.78 1.58 -6.80
C PRO A 112 -10.12 2.18 -5.43
N TYR A 113 -9.54 1.64 -4.35
CA TYR A 113 -9.71 2.17 -3.00
C TYR A 113 -8.85 3.39 -2.72
N LEU A 114 -7.58 3.39 -3.13
CA LEU A 114 -6.65 4.48 -2.81
C LEU A 114 -6.88 5.71 -3.71
N ALA A 115 -7.24 5.47 -4.98
CA ALA A 115 -7.33 6.52 -5.98
C ALA A 115 -8.48 7.53 -5.76
N ARG A 116 -9.50 7.19 -4.95
CA ARG A 116 -10.69 8.01 -4.76
C ARG A 116 -11.00 8.23 -3.29
N SER A 117 -11.28 9.47 -2.91
CA SER A 117 -11.57 9.86 -1.52
C SER A 117 -12.82 9.20 -0.96
N ASN A 118 -13.82 8.98 -1.83
CA ASN A 118 -15.08 8.36 -1.47
C ASN A 118 -15.11 6.82 -1.59
N ALA A 119 -13.99 6.19 -1.98
CA ALA A 119 -13.96 4.73 -2.09
C ALA A 119 -13.99 4.07 -0.71
N ARG A 120 -14.67 2.91 -0.64
CA ARG A 120 -14.88 2.13 0.58
C ARG A 120 -14.39 0.70 0.37
N ARG A 121 -13.69 0.11 1.35
CA ARG A 121 -13.36 -1.33 1.32
C ARG A 121 -14.61 -2.16 1.59
N ARG A 122 -14.73 -3.31 0.90
CA ARG A 122 -15.78 -4.29 1.20
C ARG A 122 -15.54 -4.89 2.60
N VAL A 123 -16.65 -5.23 3.26
CA VAL A 123 -16.71 -5.68 4.67
C VAL A 123 -16.07 -7.07 4.87
N SER A 124 -16.12 -7.92 3.84
CA SER A 124 -15.54 -9.25 3.82
C SER A 124 -15.38 -9.73 2.37
N ALA A 125 -14.54 -10.74 2.14
CA ALA A 125 -14.45 -11.44 0.85
C ALA A 125 -15.61 -12.42 0.65
N ALA A 126 -16.15 -12.99 1.73
CA ALA A 126 -17.31 -13.90 1.73
C ALA A 126 -18.50 -13.32 2.52
N PRO A 127 -19.75 -13.52 2.08
CA PRO A 127 -20.93 -13.13 2.86
C PRO A 127 -20.97 -13.89 4.21
N GLY A 128 -21.05 -13.17 5.34
CA GLY A 128 -21.30 -13.76 6.65
C GLY A 128 -20.08 -13.96 7.58
N GLU A 129 -18.87 -13.54 7.18
CA GLU A 129 -17.73 -13.48 8.11
C GLU A 129 -17.76 -12.18 8.93
N GLU A 130 -17.97 -12.32 10.25
CA GLU A 130 -17.82 -11.24 11.22
C GLU A 130 -16.33 -10.92 11.43
N ALA A 131 -15.93 -9.68 11.15
CA ALA A 131 -14.55 -9.24 11.36
C ALA A 131 -14.21 -9.19 12.86
N ASP A 132 -13.04 -9.70 13.25
CA ASP A 132 -12.58 -9.66 14.65
C ASP A 132 -12.28 -8.22 15.14
N GLY A 133 -12.30 -8.02 16.46
CA GLY A 133 -12.06 -6.72 17.09
C GLY A 133 -10.66 -6.15 16.88
N LEU A 134 -9.69 -6.97 16.45
CA LEU A 134 -8.29 -6.59 16.19
C LEU A 134 -8.11 -5.95 14.81
N THR A 135 -9.10 -6.04 13.93
CA THR A 135 -9.12 -5.38 12.59
C THR A 135 -10.20 -4.29 12.48
N ALA A 136 -10.97 -4.04 13.54
CA ALA A 136 -12.07 -3.08 13.56
C ALA A 136 -11.67 -1.64 13.17
N HIS A 137 -10.40 -1.27 13.36
CA HIS A 137 -9.83 0.04 13.05
C HIS A 137 -9.25 0.15 11.62
N VAL A 138 -9.20 -0.94 10.85
CA VAL A 138 -9.23 -0.87 9.38
C VAL A 138 -10.69 -0.54 9.03
N LEU A 139 -11.04 0.73 9.20
CA LEU A 139 -12.42 1.17 9.36
C LEU A 139 -13.34 0.61 8.26
N ARG A 140 -14.22 -0.28 8.72
CA ARG A 140 -15.21 -1.06 7.97
C ARG A 140 -16.12 -0.10 7.20
N GLY A 141 -16.09 -0.17 5.87
CA GLY A 141 -16.89 0.71 5.02
C GLY A 141 -16.55 2.21 5.13
N ALA A 142 -15.49 2.63 5.82
CA ALA A 142 -15.10 4.04 5.84
C ALA A 142 -14.56 4.46 4.48
N ALA A 143 -14.87 5.70 4.12
CA ALA A 143 -14.25 6.34 2.97
C ALA A 143 -12.74 6.41 3.21
N ARG A 144 -11.94 6.33 2.14
CA ARG A 144 -10.49 6.58 2.19
C ARG A 144 -10.15 7.89 2.92
N GLY A 145 -11.07 8.85 2.90
CA GLY A 145 -10.91 10.20 3.43
C GLY A 145 -10.49 11.15 2.33
N GLU A 146 -10.58 12.46 2.55
CA GLU A 146 -10.21 13.45 1.53
C GLU A 146 -8.69 13.58 1.37
N LEU A 147 -7.94 13.50 2.47
CA LEU A 147 -6.48 13.48 2.47
C LEU A 147 -5.96 12.05 2.28
N GLY A 148 -5.01 11.87 1.37
CA GLY A 148 -4.18 10.68 1.22
C GLY A 148 -2.71 11.09 1.21
N ALA A 149 -1.79 10.15 1.44
CA ALA A 149 -0.38 10.40 1.25
C ALA A 149 0.37 9.14 0.83
N VAL A 150 1.42 9.32 0.03
CA VAL A 150 2.48 8.30 -0.10
C VAL A 150 3.59 8.70 0.85
N VAL A 151 3.93 7.81 1.78
CA VAL A 151 4.82 8.13 2.90
C VAL A 151 6.01 7.19 2.88
N GLY A 152 7.20 7.77 2.94
CA GLY A 152 8.45 7.06 3.17
C GLY A 152 8.72 6.94 4.68
N PHE A 153 9.14 5.78 5.12
CA PHE A 153 9.49 5.47 6.51
C PHE A 153 10.92 4.94 6.57
N ALA A 154 11.68 5.34 7.58
CA ALA A 154 13.03 4.81 7.79
C ALA A 154 12.98 3.32 8.13
N GLU A 155 12.00 2.92 8.95
CA GLU A 155 11.90 1.56 9.48
C GLU A 155 10.47 1.02 9.47
N TYR A 156 10.39 -0.31 9.51
CA TYR A 156 9.17 -1.02 9.82
C TYR A 156 9.47 -2.19 10.76
N GLU A 157 8.54 -2.45 11.67
CA GLU A 157 8.50 -3.64 12.50
C GLU A 157 7.39 -4.56 12.00
N TYR A 158 7.47 -5.85 12.31
CA TYR A 158 6.42 -6.78 11.97
C TYR A 158 6.20 -7.85 13.02
N ALA A 159 4.99 -8.40 13.04
CA ALA A 159 4.65 -9.62 13.76
C ALA A 159 3.93 -10.57 12.80
N ILE A 160 4.35 -11.83 12.81
CA ILE A 160 3.70 -12.91 12.05
C ILE A 160 2.94 -13.77 13.05
N THR A 161 1.65 -13.94 12.82
CA THR A 161 0.79 -14.88 13.56
C THR A 161 0.39 -16.01 12.61
N PRO A 162 -0.25 -17.08 13.12
CA PRO A 162 -0.74 -18.16 12.25
C PRO A 162 -1.73 -17.69 11.16
N ASP A 163 -2.39 -16.56 11.39
CA ASP A 163 -3.53 -16.10 10.61
C ASP A 163 -3.36 -14.70 10.00
N ARG A 164 -2.24 -13.99 10.23
CA ARG A 164 -1.98 -12.67 9.62
C ARG A 164 -0.53 -12.21 9.79
N VAL A 165 -0.18 -11.17 9.04
CA VAL A 165 1.08 -10.43 9.19
C VAL A 165 0.75 -8.97 9.48
N LEU A 166 1.27 -8.48 10.60
CA LEU A 166 1.03 -7.13 11.10
C LEU A 166 2.30 -6.30 10.93
N PHE A 167 2.17 -5.10 10.37
CA PHE A 167 3.26 -4.15 10.15
C PHE A 167 3.06 -2.89 10.98
N ARG A 168 4.14 -2.40 11.57
CA ARG A 168 4.24 -1.04 12.11
C ARG A 168 5.31 -0.28 11.35
N PHE A 169 5.02 0.96 10.99
CA PHE A 169 5.91 1.86 10.26
C PHE A 169 6.30 2.99 11.19
N LEU A 170 7.59 3.29 11.20
CA LEU A 170 8.21 4.19 12.16
C LEU A 170 9.04 5.23 11.42
N ASP A 171 9.16 6.39 12.05
CA ASP A 171 10.06 7.47 11.64
C ASP A 171 9.83 7.86 10.16
N PRO A 172 8.69 8.51 9.85
CA PRO A 172 8.44 8.97 8.51
C PRO A 172 9.52 9.97 8.08
N VAL A 173 10.05 9.78 6.87
CA VAL A 173 11.14 10.58 6.30
C VAL A 173 10.70 11.38 5.08
N GLU A 174 9.57 11.03 4.48
CA GLU A 174 9.01 11.70 3.32
C GLU A 174 7.48 11.63 3.40
N TRP A 175 6.79 12.74 3.16
CA TRP A 175 5.34 12.80 3.15
C TRP A 175 4.87 13.50 1.87
N LEU A 176 4.21 12.73 1.00
CA LEU A 176 3.68 13.20 -0.28
C LEU A 176 2.15 13.21 -0.19
N PRO A 177 1.54 14.28 0.37
CA PRO A 177 0.10 14.38 0.49
C PRO A 177 -0.56 14.55 -0.87
N HIS A 178 -1.82 14.15 -0.95
CA HIS A 178 -2.68 14.38 -2.10
C HIS A 178 -4.15 14.33 -1.68
N ASP A 179 -4.96 15.17 -2.32
CA ASP A 179 -6.42 15.07 -2.25
C ASP A 179 -6.90 14.07 -3.31
N ASN A 180 -6.30 14.14 -4.49
CA ASN A 180 -6.49 13.22 -5.61
C ASN A 180 -5.15 12.55 -5.95
N ALA A 181 -5.15 11.21 -6.04
CA ALA A 181 -3.95 10.45 -6.32
C ALA A 181 -3.25 10.85 -7.63
N ASP A 182 -3.95 11.44 -8.62
CA ASP A 182 -3.34 11.97 -9.86
C ASP A 182 -2.24 13.01 -9.59
N GLN A 183 -2.30 13.71 -8.45
CA GLN A 183 -1.26 14.65 -8.01
C GLN A 183 0.09 13.96 -7.76
N GLN A 184 0.12 12.63 -7.68
CA GLN A 184 1.35 11.84 -7.54
C GLN A 184 2.03 11.49 -8.87
N LEU A 185 1.41 11.79 -10.01
CA LEU A 185 1.98 11.48 -11.33
C LEU A 185 3.37 12.10 -11.53
N PRO A 186 3.61 13.40 -11.22
CA PRO A 186 4.96 13.97 -11.38
C PRO A 186 6.00 13.29 -10.49
N ASN A 187 5.62 12.88 -9.27
CA ASN A 187 6.51 12.13 -8.37
C ASN A 187 6.86 10.75 -8.92
N LEU A 188 5.90 10.09 -9.57
CA LEU A 188 6.11 8.80 -10.22
C LEU A 188 7.02 8.96 -11.43
N GLU A 189 6.78 9.92 -12.30
CA GLU A 189 7.61 10.16 -13.49
C GLU A 189 9.06 10.47 -13.11
N ALA A 190 9.28 11.32 -12.10
CA ALA A 190 10.61 11.61 -11.59
C ALA A 190 11.30 10.40 -10.94
N GLU A 191 10.53 9.50 -10.29
CA GLU A 191 11.06 8.25 -9.75
C GLU A 191 11.46 7.28 -10.88
N LEU A 192 10.62 7.15 -11.90
CA LEU A 192 10.87 6.26 -13.03
C LEU A 192 12.09 6.69 -13.84
N ALA A 193 12.29 8.00 -14.03
CA ALA A 193 13.50 8.54 -14.67
C ALA A 193 14.77 8.08 -13.94
N ARG A 194 14.78 8.15 -12.59
CA ARG A 194 15.91 7.70 -11.76
C ARG A 194 16.17 6.20 -11.76
N ILE A 195 15.17 5.38 -12.06
CA ILE A 195 15.32 3.91 -12.11
C ILE A 195 15.93 3.44 -13.43
N VAL A 196 15.81 4.25 -14.49
CA VAL A 196 16.31 3.94 -15.84
C VAL A 196 17.76 4.39 -16.04
N GLU A 197 18.24 5.34 -15.23
CA GLU A 197 19.65 5.76 -15.11
C GLU A 197 20.51 4.69 -14.42
#